data_AF-A0A1F3BD70-F1
#
_entry.id   AF-A0A1F3BD70-F1
#
_cell.length_a   1.000
_cell.length_b   1.000
_cell.length_c   1.000
_cell.angle_alpha   90.00
_cell.angle_beta   90.00
_cell.angle_gamma   90.00
#
_symmetry.space_group_name_H-M   'P 1'
#
loop_
_entity.id
_entity.type
_entity.pdbx_description
1 polymer ?
#
loop_
_entity_poly.entity_id
_entity_poly.type
_entity_poly.pdbx_seq_one_letter_code
_entity_poly.pdbx_strand_id
1 'polypeptide(L)'
;MQLEQMLLMEPNQRALHWFWRIFFPRKISDITKIREIYPNNSEGSMYLDRLSAFWESAGALVNNGLLNEMLFFDRFLVKPYWEALKVVIFADREETKEPRIGENFELLAKKEEIWRQETPPK
;
A
#
# COMPACT_ATOMS: atom_id res chain seq x y z
N MET A 1 12.41 -1.47 -14.75
CA MET A 1 11.83 -2.19 -13.60
C MET A 1 10.34 -2.37 -13.84
N GLN A 2 9.85 -3.60 -14.01
CA GLN A 2 8.45 -3.86 -14.42
C GLN A 2 7.41 -3.35 -13.40
N LEU A 3 7.69 -3.38 -12.09
CA LEU A 3 6.79 -2.81 -11.08
C LEU A 3 6.57 -1.31 -11.24
N GLU A 4 7.61 -0.57 -11.59
CA GLU A 4 7.49 0.88 -11.82
C GLU A 4 6.61 1.16 -13.04
N GLN A 5 6.77 0.39 -14.11
CA GLN A 5 5.89 0.47 -15.26
C GLN A 5 4.45 0.14 -14.87
N MET A 6 4.23 -0.93 -14.10
CA MET A 6 2.89 -1.28 -13.61
C MET A 6 2.27 -0.17 -12.77
N LEU A 7 3.03 0.46 -11.86
CA LEU A 7 2.52 1.55 -11.03
C LEU A 7 2.17 2.80 -11.86
N LEU A 8 2.94 3.07 -12.90
CA LEU A 8 2.78 4.25 -13.76
C LEU A 8 1.84 4.04 -14.94
N MET A 9 1.34 2.82 -15.16
CA MET A 9 0.29 2.56 -16.14
C MET A 9 -1.07 2.97 -15.59
N GLU A 10 -1.93 3.51 -16.45
CA GLU A 10 -3.35 3.63 -16.16
C GLU A 10 -3.96 2.24 -15.95
N PRO A 11 -4.77 2.00 -14.90
CA PRO A 11 -5.35 2.97 -13.96
C PRO A 11 -4.53 3.24 -12.67
N ASN A 12 -3.40 2.58 -12.48
CA ASN A 12 -2.61 2.68 -11.24
C ASN A 12 -2.02 4.08 -11.03
N GLN A 13 -1.65 4.76 -12.13
CA GLN A 13 -1.19 6.14 -12.09
C GLN A 13 -2.24 7.10 -11.52
N ARG A 14 -3.52 6.96 -11.92
CA ARG A 14 -4.63 7.74 -11.34
C ARG A 14 -4.80 7.48 -9.85
N ALA A 15 -4.76 6.21 -9.43
CA ALA A 15 -4.85 5.84 -8.02
C ALA A 15 -3.70 6.46 -7.20
N LEU A 16 -2.47 6.40 -7.72
CA LEU A 16 -1.30 7.00 -7.11
C LEU A 16 -1.45 8.52 -6.95
N HIS A 17 -1.87 9.21 -8.01
CA HIS A 17 -2.08 10.66 -7.99
C HIS A 17 -3.17 11.05 -6.99
N TRP A 18 -4.31 10.35 -7.04
CA TRP A 18 -5.42 10.56 -6.12
C TRP A 18 -5.00 10.33 -4.66
N PHE A 19 -4.23 9.27 -4.39
CA PHE A 19 -3.75 8.97 -3.05
C PHE A 19 -2.95 10.15 -2.48
N TRP A 20 -1.94 10.63 -3.20
CA TRP A 20 -1.07 11.69 -2.70
C TRP A 20 -1.74 13.06 -2.64
N ARG A 21 -2.69 13.35 -3.54
CA ARG A 21 -3.34 14.68 -3.62
C ARG A 21 -4.59 14.79 -2.77
N ILE A 22 -5.32 13.70 -2.58
CA ILE A 22 -6.67 13.72 -2.00
C ILE A 22 -6.75 12.87 -0.73
N PHE A 23 -6.32 11.61 -0.77
CA PHE A 23 -6.52 10.69 0.34
C PHE A 23 -5.53 10.90 1.49
N PHE A 24 -4.23 10.77 1.21
CA PHE A 24 -3.16 10.82 2.20
C PHE A 24 -3.14 12.11 3.04
N PRO A 25 -3.34 13.32 2.46
CA PRO A 25 -3.38 14.55 3.25
C PRO A 25 -4.51 14.62 4.27
N ARG A 26 -5.61 13.86 4.07
CA ARG A 26 -6.75 13.85 5.00
C ARG A 26 -6.47 13.13 6.32
N LYS A 27 -5.43 12.26 6.36
CA LYS A 27 -5.01 11.52 7.55
C LYS A 27 -6.18 10.82 8.26
N ILE A 28 -7.10 10.24 7.50
CA ILE A 28 -8.25 9.52 8.07
C ILE A 28 -7.77 8.15 8.53
N SER A 29 -7.95 7.84 9.80
CA SER A 29 -7.53 6.57 10.43
C SER A 29 -8.72 5.78 11.00
N ASP A 30 -9.95 6.09 10.56
CA ASP A 30 -11.19 5.45 11.00
C ASP A 30 -11.88 4.81 9.78
N ILE A 31 -12.15 3.51 9.86
CA ILE A 31 -12.75 2.76 8.75
C ILE A 31 -14.17 3.21 8.43
N THR A 32 -14.98 3.54 9.44
CA THR A 32 -16.36 4.00 9.26
C THR A 32 -16.36 5.29 8.43
N LYS A 33 -15.48 6.22 8.78
CA LYS A 33 -15.31 7.48 8.04
C LYS A 33 -14.77 7.27 6.64
N ILE A 34 -13.83 6.34 6.44
CA ILE A 34 -13.34 5.99 5.09
C ILE A 34 -14.49 5.47 4.24
N ARG A 35 -15.30 4.54 4.76
CA ARG A 35 -16.41 3.93 4.03
C ARG A 35 -17.58 4.89 3.79
N GLU A 36 -17.77 5.90 4.63
CA GLU A 36 -18.74 6.97 4.39
C GLU A 36 -18.31 7.87 3.21
N ILE A 37 -17.04 8.27 3.17
CA ILE A 37 -16.51 9.18 2.13
C ILE A 37 -16.27 8.43 0.81
N TYR A 38 -15.81 7.17 0.91
CA TYR A 38 -15.48 6.30 -0.21
C TYR A 38 -16.27 4.98 -0.09
N PRO A 39 -17.59 5.01 -0.33
CA PRO A 39 -18.43 3.83 -0.22
C PRO A 39 -18.02 2.75 -1.23
N ASN A 40 -18.46 1.51 -0.99
CA ASN A 40 -18.14 0.37 -1.84
C ASN A 40 -18.46 0.65 -3.32
N ASN A 41 -17.53 0.25 -4.20
CA ASN A 41 -17.55 0.52 -5.65
C ASN A 41 -17.48 2.00 -6.06
N SER A 42 -17.22 2.92 -5.13
CA SER A 42 -16.84 4.29 -5.49
C SER A 42 -15.44 4.31 -6.12
N GLU A 43 -15.15 5.35 -6.88
CA GLU A 43 -13.81 5.52 -7.47
C GLU A 43 -12.71 5.52 -6.39
N GLY A 44 -12.98 6.17 -5.24
CA GLY A 44 -12.07 6.20 -4.11
C GLY A 44 -11.82 4.83 -3.51
N SER A 45 -12.85 4.00 -3.30
CA SER A 45 -12.66 2.64 -2.77
C SER A 45 -11.85 1.79 -3.75
N MET A 46 -12.14 1.89 -5.05
CA MET A 46 -11.39 1.19 -6.10
C MET A 46 -9.91 1.62 -6.15
N TYR A 47 -9.60 2.88 -5.84
CA TYR A 47 -8.21 3.36 -5.75
C TYR A 47 -7.48 2.82 -4.51
N LEU A 48 -8.16 2.71 -3.37
CA LEU A 48 -7.60 2.06 -2.19
C LEU A 48 -7.29 0.59 -2.47
N ASP A 49 -8.24 -0.16 -3.04
CA ASP A 49 -8.07 -1.57 -3.40
C ASP A 49 -6.89 -1.78 -4.35
N ARG A 50 -6.79 -0.91 -5.36
CA ARG A 50 -5.74 -0.97 -6.38
C ARG A 50 -4.35 -0.74 -5.80
N LEU A 51 -4.22 0.22 -4.90
CA LEU A 51 -2.94 0.49 -4.22
C LEU A 51 -2.58 -0.63 -3.24
N SER A 52 -3.55 -1.12 -2.47
CA SER A 52 -3.36 -2.29 -1.59
C SER A 52 -2.88 -3.51 -2.39
N ALA A 53 -3.51 -3.81 -3.53
CA ALA A 53 -3.14 -4.92 -4.40
C ALA A 53 -1.74 -4.76 -5.03
N PHE A 54 -1.38 -3.53 -5.43
CA PHE A 54 -0.04 -3.25 -5.93
C PHE A 54 1.02 -3.54 -4.87
N TRP A 55 0.85 -3.03 -3.64
CA TRP A 55 1.81 -3.24 -2.57
C TRP A 55 1.85 -4.67 -2.06
N GLU A 56 0.71 -5.36 -2.07
CA GLU A 56 0.64 -6.80 -1.79
C GLU A 56 1.47 -7.60 -2.80
N SER A 57 1.32 -7.28 -4.09
CA SER A 57 2.11 -7.92 -5.16
C SER A 57 3.60 -7.62 -5.03
N ALA A 58 3.96 -6.36 -4.77
CA ALA A 58 5.35 -5.97 -4.56
C ALA A 58 5.94 -6.67 -3.34
N GLY A 59 5.18 -6.75 -2.23
CA GLY A 59 5.56 -7.47 -1.04
C GLY A 59 5.82 -8.94 -1.31
N ALA A 60 4.93 -9.61 -2.04
CA ALA A 60 5.11 -11.02 -2.37
C ALA A 60 6.40 -11.26 -3.16
N LEU A 61 6.73 -10.39 -4.12
CA LEU A 61 7.97 -10.50 -4.89
C LEU A 61 9.22 -10.27 -4.05
N VAL A 62 9.22 -9.25 -3.18
CA VAL A 62 10.36 -8.95 -2.28
C VAL A 62 10.54 -10.05 -1.25
N ASN A 63 9.45 -10.48 -0.60
CA ASN A 63 9.47 -11.51 0.44
C ASN A 63 9.96 -12.87 -0.07
N ASN A 64 9.80 -13.15 -1.36
CA ASN A 64 10.28 -14.36 -2.02
C ASN A 64 11.62 -14.18 -2.76
N GLY A 65 12.32 -13.05 -2.55
CA GLY A 65 13.65 -12.82 -3.13
C GLY A 65 13.67 -12.61 -4.64
N LEU A 66 12.52 -12.37 -5.28
CA LEU A 66 12.41 -12.10 -6.72
C LEU A 66 12.76 -10.65 -7.06
N LEU A 67 12.73 -9.76 -6.07
CA LEU A 67 13.22 -8.39 -6.17
C LEU A 67 14.25 -8.13 -5.07
N ASN A 68 15.33 -7.43 -5.44
CA ASN A 68 16.32 -7.01 -4.46
C ASN A 68 15.72 -5.99 -3.49
N GLU A 69 15.67 -6.35 -2.21
CA GLU A 69 15.04 -5.57 -1.15
C GLU A 69 15.65 -4.17 -1.00
N MET A 70 16.98 -4.07 -1.02
CA MET A 70 17.69 -2.79 -0.85
C MET A 70 17.38 -1.82 -2.00
N LEU A 71 17.47 -2.29 -3.25
CA LEU A 71 17.14 -1.48 -4.43
C LEU A 71 15.65 -1.11 -4.46
N PHE A 72 14.78 -1.99 -3.96
CA PHE A 72 13.36 -1.71 -3.87
C PHE A 72 13.08 -0.54 -2.91
N PHE A 73 13.67 -0.55 -1.71
CA PHE A 73 13.49 0.52 -0.73
C PHE A 73 14.22 1.81 -1.08
N ASP A 74 15.33 1.74 -1.81
CA ASP A 74 15.97 2.92 -2.41
C ASP A 74 15.03 3.64 -3.40
N ARG A 75 14.11 2.90 -4.05
CA ARG A 75 13.18 3.45 -5.04
C ARG A 75 11.82 3.82 -4.46
N PHE A 76 11.25 2.98 -3.62
CA PHE A 76 9.85 3.03 -3.20
C PHE A 76 9.72 3.33 -1.72
N LEU A 77 8.81 4.25 -1.38
CA LEU A 77 8.43 4.56 0.00
C LEU A 77 7.15 3.79 0.34
N VAL A 78 7.25 2.71 1.10
CA VAL A 78 6.12 1.80 1.41
C VAL A 78 5.29 2.31 2.59
N LYS A 79 5.95 2.81 3.65
CA LYS A 79 5.35 3.22 4.92
C LYS A 79 4.21 4.22 4.80
N PRO A 80 4.28 5.27 3.97
CA PRO A 80 3.16 6.19 3.80
C PRO A 80 1.88 5.49 3.34
N TYR A 81 2.00 4.51 2.45
CA TYR A 81 0.86 3.72 1.98
C TYR A 81 0.38 2.76 3.06
N TRP A 82 1.29 2.04 3.70
CA TRP A 82 0.93 1.10 4.77
C TRP A 82 0.20 1.80 5.91
N GLU A 83 0.73 2.92 6.39
CA GLU A 83 0.12 3.68 7.48
C GLU A 83 -1.28 4.19 7.14
N ALA A 84 -1.52 4.54 5.87
CA ALA A 84 -2.81 5.03 5.40
C ALA A 84 -3.81 3.90 5.10
N LEU A 85 -3.34 2.72 4.67
CA LEU A 85 -4.19 1.62 4.20
C LEU A 85 -4.38 0.50 5.22
N LYS A 86 -3.55 0.40 6.26
CA LYS A 86 -3.63 -0.69 7.27
C LYS A 86 -4.99 -0.76 7.96
N VAL A 87 -5.66 0.38 8.16
CA VAL A 87 -7.00 0.42 8.77
C VAL A 87 -8.05 -0.26 7.89
N VAL A 88 -7.93 -0.13 6.57
CA VAL A 88 -8.82 -0.80 5.60
C VAL A 88 -8.51 -2.29 5.61
N ILE A 89 -7.23 -2.66 5.48
CA ILE A 89 -6.77 -4.05 5.46
C ILE A 89 -7.22 -4.81 6.72
N PHE A 90 -7.06 -4.21 7.90
CA PHE A 90 -7.47 -4.84 9.16
C PHE A 90 -8.99 -5.00 9.26
N ALA A 91 -9.77 -4.01 8.82
CA ALA A 91 -11.21 -4.14 8.77
C ALA A 91 -11.66 -5.25 7.81
N ASP A 92 -11.02 -5.38 6.65
CA ASP A 92 -11.34 -6.42 5.68
C ASP A 92 -10.99 -7.82 6.24
N ARG A 93 -9.88 -7.97 6.97
CA ARG A 93 -9.56 -9.22 7.71
C ARG A 93 -10.66 -9.58 8.71
N GLU A 94 -11.16 -8.60 9.46
CA GLU A 94 -12.21 -8.82 10.46
C GLU A 94 -13.55 -9.21 9.83
N GLU A 95 -13.92 -8.60 8.71
CA GLU A 95 -15.18 -8.87 8.01
C GLU A 95 -15.17 -10.21 7.29
N THR A 96 -14.08 -10.52 6.57
CA THR A 96 -13.95 -11.74 5.78
C THR A 96 -13.50 -12.95 6.58
N LYS A 97 -12.97 -12.74 7.80
CA LYS A 97 -12.29 -13.76 8.62
C LYS A 97 -11.07 -14.38 7.93
N GLU A 98 -10.47 -13.67 6.98
CA GLU A 98 -9.24 -14.10 6.30
C GLU A 98 -8.04 -13.26 6.79
N PRO A 99 -7.18 -13.80 7.68
CA PRO A 99 -6.05 -13.06 8.24
C PRO A 99 -4.96 -12.72 7.23
N ARG A 100 -4.90 -13.41 6.07
CA ARG A 100 -3.84 -13.23 5.06
C ARG A 100 -4.05 -12.02 4.15
N ILE A 101 -5.21 -11.35 4.21
CA ILE A 101 -5.44 -10.13 3.42
C ILE A 101 -4.36 -9.09 3.74
N GLY A 102 -3.60 -8.67 2.74
CA GLY A 102 -2.54 -7.66 2.90
C GLY A 102 -1.31 -8.14 3.69
N GLU A 103 -1.11 -9.45 3.88
CA GLU A 103 0.00 -9.98 4.70
C GLU A 103 1.37 -9.63 4.12
N ASN A 104 1.53 -9.66 2.79
CA ASN A 104 2.81 -9.35 2.17
C ASN A 104 3.08 -7.85 2.18
N PHE A 105 2.05 -7.02 2.03
CA PHE A 105 2.17 -5.58 2.20
C PHE A 105 2.59 -5.22 3.64
N GLU A 106 1.95 -5.84 4.64
CA GLU A 106 2.32 -5.65 6.05
C GLU A 106 3.80 -6.02 6.31
N LEU A 107 4.22 -7.17 5.81
CA LEU A 107 5.61 -7.63 5.97
C LEU A 107 6.60 -6.73 5.23
N LEU A 108 6.24 -6.25 4.03
CA LEU A 108 7.05 -5.32 3.25
C LEU A 108 7.26 -4.00 4.02
N ALA A 109 6.21 -3.47 4.64
CA ALA A 109 6.31 -2.24 5.45
C ALA A 109 7.20 -2.43 6.69
N LYS A 110 7.14 -3.60 7.33
CA LYS A 110 8.04 -3.95 8.46
C LYS A 110 9.50 -4.01 8.01
N LYS A 111 9.78 -4.63 6.86
CA LYS A 111 11.12 -4.70 6.26
C LYS A 111 11.68 -3.30 5.94
N GLU A 112 10.86 -2.42 5.38
CA GLU A 112 11.27 -1.04 5.09
C GLU A 112 11.60 -0.26 6.37
N GLU A 113 10.90 -0.50 7.48
CA GLU A 113 11.22 0.12 8.77
C GLU A 113 12.59 -0.31 9.30
N ILE A 114 12.93 -1.60 9.20
CA ILE A 114 14.25 -2.12 9.57
C ILE A 114 15.31 -1.52 8.66
N TRP A 115 15.11 -1.55 7.34
CA TRP A 115 16.03 -1.01 6.37
C TRP A 115 16.35 0.48 6.61
N ARG A 116 15.35 1.29 6.96
CA ARG A 116 15.54 2.72 7.30
C ARG A 116 16.37 2.97 8.56
N GLN A 117 16.32 2.04 9.52
CA GLN A 117 17.15 2.14 10.73
C GLN A 117 18.62 1.88 10.41
N GLU A 118 18.88 1.00 9.45
CA GLU A 118 20.22 0.62 9.00
C GLU A 118 20.77 1.57 7.91
N THR A 119 19.88 2.24 7.18
CA THR A 119 20.20 3.09 6.03
C THR A 119 19.60 4.50 6.22
N PRO A 120 20.28 5.39 6.99
CA PRO A 120 19.80 6.75 7.19
C PRO A 120 19.79 7.55 5.87
N PRO A 121 18.97 8.61 5.76
CA PRO A 121 18.96 9.48 4.57
C PRO A 121 20.35 10.03 4.24
N LYS A 122 20.66 10.08 2.93
CA LYS A 122 21.91 10.62 2.39
C LYS A 122 21.98 12.14 2.49
#